data_AF-A0A2V9RIU7-F1
#
_entry.id   AF-A0A2V9RIU7-F1
#
_cell.length_a   1.000
_cell.length_b   1.000
_cell.length_c   1.000
_cell.angle_alpha   90.00
_cell.angle_beta   90.00
_cell.angle_gamma   90.00
#
_symmetry.space_group_name_H-M   'P 1'
#
loop_
_entity.id
_entity.type
_entity.pdbx_description
1 polymer ?
#
loop_
_entity_poly.entity_id
_entity_poly.type
_entity_poly.pdbx_seq_one_letter_code
_entity_poly.pdbx_strand_id
1 'polypeptide(L)' 'MRYEPEHKTRTRDRIVRNAARKLRAEGLSGSGVASVMKASGLTVGGFYKHFRSKDELLADAIAEGFSE' A
#
# COMPACT_ATOMS: atom_id res chain seq x y z
N MET A 1 5.81 21.56 -7.62
CA MET A 1 5.02 21.60 -6.37
C MET A 1 5.77 20.81 -5.31
N ARG A 2 6.12 21.42 -4.17
CA ARG A 2 6.78 20.73 -3.05
C ARG A 2 5.68 20.17 -2.16
N TYR A 3 5.70 18.87 -1.89
CA TYR A 3 4.74 18.25 -0.99
C TYR A 3 5.26 18.32 0.43
N GLU A 4 4.36 18.61 1.38
CA GLU A 4 4.69 18.55 2.81
C GLU A 4 5.09 17.12 3.22
N PRO A 5 5.99 16.94 4.21
CA PRO A 5 6.45 15.64 4.66
C PRO A 5 5.29 14.66 4.97
N GLU A 6 4.22 15.20 5.53
CA GLU A 6 2.98 14.47 5.88
C GLU A 6 2.24 13.89 4.67
N HIS A 7 2.42 14.45 3.47
CA HIS A 7 1.84 13.92 2.25
C HIS A 7 2.38 12.53 1.92
N LYS A 8 3.69 12.30 2.16
CA LYS A 8 4.33 11.01 1.91
C LYS A 8 3.78 9.94 2.85
N THR A 9 3.64 10.26 4.13
CA THR A 9 3.07 9.36 5.15
C THR A 9 1.61 9.03 4.84
N ARG A 10 0.76 10.04 4.63
CA ARG A 10 -0.66 9.81 4.28
C ARG A 10 -0.85 8.94 3.04
N THR A 11 0.01 9.14 2.03
CA THR A 11 -0.01 8.32 0.81
C THR A 11 0.41 6.89 1.11
N ARG A 12 1.46 6.69 1.93
CA ARG A 12 1.90 5.36 2.38
C ARG A 12 0.78 4.65 3.14
N ASP A 13 0.15 5.30 4.12
CA ASP A 13 -0.95 4.72 4.92
C ASP A 13 -2.17 4.34 4.07
N ARG A 14 -2.47 5.13 3.04
CA ARG A 14 -3.53 4.78 2.08
C ARG A 14 -3.20 3.52 1.31
N ILE A 15 -1.94 3.35 0.88
CA ILE A 15 -1.49 2.13 0.19
C ILE A 15 -1.60 0.92 1.12
N VAL A 16 -1.13 1.04 2.38
CA VAL A 16 -1.21 -0.05 3.37
C VAL A 16 -2.64 -0.47 3.64
N ARG A 17 -3.55 0.47 3.90
CA ARG A 17 -4.98 0.15 4.15
C ARG A 17 -5.65 -0.54 2.97
N ASN A 18 -5.36 -0.10 1.75
CA ASN A 18 -5.89 -0.76 0.55
C ASN A 18 -5.29 -2.16 0.35
N ALA A 19 -4.00 -2.34 0.64
CA ALA A 19 -3.37 -3.65 0.60
C ALA A 19 -3.97 -4.60 1.63
N ALA A 20 -4.18 -4.15 2.87
CA ALA A 20 -4.80 -4.94 3.94
C ALA A 20 -6.22 -5.39 3.55
N ARG A 21 -7.05 -4.47 3.05
CA ARG A 21 -8.41 -4.78 2.56
C ARG A 21 -8.39 -5.82 1.45
N LYS A 22 -7.52 -5.66 0.45
CA LYS A 22 -7.41 -6.61 -0.66
C LYS A 22 -6.85 -7.95 -0.23
N LEU A 23 -5.88 -7.97 0.67
CA LEU A 23 -5.33 -9.20 1.22
C LEU A 23 -6.42 -10.02 1.94
N ARG A 24 -7.28 -9.36 2.73
CA ARG A 24 -8.42 -10.02 3.39
C ARG A 24 -9.47 -10.52 2.40
N ALA A 25 -9.75 -9.76 1.34
CA ALA A 25 -10.82 -10.09 0.39
C ALA A 25 -10.40 -11.14 -0.66
N GLU A 26 -9.15 -11.10 -1.13
CA GLU A 26 -8.69 -11.82 -2.32
C GLU A 26 -7.43 -12.67 -2.06
N GLY A 27 -6.91 -12.68 -0.83
CA GLY A 27 -5.68 -13.38 -0.46
C GLY A 27 -4.42 -12.77 -1.09
N LEU A 28 -3.30 -13.49 -0.99
CA LEU A 28 -1.98 -13.08 -1.50
C LEU A 28 -1.95 -12.88 -3.03
N SER A 29 -2.80 -13.61 -3.75
CA SER A 29 -2.91 -13.54 -5.20
C SER A 29 -3.55 -12.22 -5.67
N GLY A 30 -4.53 -11.69 -4.93
CA GLY A 30 -5.21 -10.43 -5.28
C GLY A 30 -4.50 -9.16 -4.82
N SER A 31 -3.56 -9.26 -3.87
CA SER A 31 -2.79 -8.14 -3.29
C SER A 31 -1.52 -7.77 -4.10
N GLY A 32 -1.51 -8.04 -5.40
CA GLY A 32 -0.42 -7.63 -6.30
C GLY A 32 -0.19 -6.11 -6.32
N VAL A 33 1.07 -5.68 -6.43
CA VAL A 33 1.47 -4.26 -6.39
C VAL A 33 0.64 -3.41 -7.35
N ALA A 34 0.47 -3.84 -8.61
CA ALA A 34 -0.31 -3.09 -9.59
C ALA A 34 -1.78 -2.88 -9.16
N SER A 35 -2.39 -3.91 -8.57
CA SER A 35 -3.78 -3.88 -8.12
C SER A 35 -3.95 -2.95 -6.91
N VAL A 36 -3.04 -3.03 -5.94
CA VAL A 36 -3.02 -2.15 -4.76
C VAL A 36 -2.80 -0.69 -5.16
N MET A 37 -1.84 -0.42 -6.07
CA MET A 37 -1.54 0.93 -6.52
C MET A 37 -2.72 1.54 -7.29
N LYS A 38 -3.37 0.75 -8.15
CA LYS A 38 -4.61 1.13 -8.83
C LYS A 38 -5.72 1.49 -7.82
N ALA A 39 -5.95 0.65 -6.82
CA ALA A 39 -6.93 0.92 -5.76
C ALA A 39 -6.58 2.17 -4.92
N SER A 40 -5.30 2.52 -4.86
CA SER A 40 -4.79 3.70 -4.16
C SER A 40 -4.77 4.98 -5.02
N GLY A 41 -5.21 4.90 -6.28
CA GLY A 41 -5.19 6.02 -7.22
C GLY A 41 -3.77 6.45 -7.63
N LEU A 42 -2.82 5.51 -7.65
CA LEU A 42 -1.40 5.77 -7.87
C LEU A 42 -0.85 4.90 -9.01
N THR A 43 0.23 5.37 -9.64
CA THR A 43 0.95 4.59 -10.65
C THR A 43 1.82 3.52 -10.01
N VAL A 44 2.09 2.43 -10.73
CA VAL A 44 2.99 1.36 -10.25
C VAL A 44 4.40 1.91 -9.97
N GLY A 45 4.90 2.83 -10.78
CA GLY A 45 6.19 3.48 -10.53
C GLY A 45 6.23 4.29 -9.23
N GLY A 46 5.09 4.81 -8.77
CA GLY A 46 4.97 5.49 -7.48
C GLY A 46 5.23 4.58 -6.28
N PHE A 47 5.09 3.26 -6.43
CA PHE A 47 5.28 2.27 -5.37
C PHE A 47 6.67 2.38 -4.76
N TYR A 48 7.69 2.48 -5.61
CA TYR A 48 9.10 2.53 -5.22
C TYR A 48 9.49 3.82 -4.48
N LYS A 49 8.58 4.81 -4.37
CA LYS A 49 8.76 5.99 -3.51
C LYS A 49 8.35 5.74 -2.06
N HIS A 50 7.57 4.69 -1.81
CA HIS A 50 6.96 4.37 -0.52
C HIS A 50 7.45 3.03 0.07
N PHE A 51 7.74 2.04 -0.78
CA PHE A 51 8.15 0.70 -0.38
C PHE A 51 9.32 0.21 -1.23
N ARG A 52 10.20 -0.59 -0.63
CA ARG A 52 11.36 -1.21 -1.28
C ARG A 52 10.99 -2.51 -1.98
N SER A 53 9.97 -3.21 -1.50
CA SER A 53 9.52 -4.49 -2.05
C SER A 53 8.04 -4.75 -1.76
N LYS A 54 7.44 -5.70 -2.49
CA LYS A 54 6.09 -6.20 -2.21
C LYS A 54 6.00 -6.77 -0.79
N ASP A 55 7.05 -7.43 -0.31
CA ASP A 55 7.06 -8.03 1.02
C ASP A 55 7.01 -6.98 2.13
N GLU A 56 7.68 -5.83 1.96
CA GLU A 56 7.54 -4.69 2.89
C GLU A 56 6.08 -4.20 2.96
N LEU A 57 5.43 -4.05 1.80
CA LEU A 57 4.02 -3.69 1.75
C LEU A 57 3.13 -4.74 2.44
N LEU A 58 3.39 -6.02 2.21
CA LEU A 58 2.60 -7.11 2.79
C LEU A 58 2.78 -7.17 4.30
N ALA A 59 3.99 -7.01 4.82
CA ALA A 59 4.26 -6.98 6.26
C ALA A 59 3.46 -5.86 6.94
N ASP A 60 3.49 -4.65 6.38
CA ASP A 60 2.72 -3.51 6.89
C ASP A 60 1.22 -3.74 6.78
N ALA A 61 0.75 -4.32 5.66
CA ALA A 61 -0.66 -4.62 5.46
C ALA A 61 -1.19 -5.70 6.43
N ILE A 62 -0.34 -6.68 6.77
CA ILE A 62 -0.65 -7.70 7.77
C ILE A 62 -0.70 -7.07 9.16
N ALA A 63 0.26 -6.19 9.50
CA ALA A 63 0.28 -5.49 10.79
C ALA A 63 -0.95 -4.57 10.97
N GLU A 64 -1.31 -3.80 9.95
CA GLU A 64 -2.58 -3.05 9.88
C GLU A 64 -3.77 -4.00 10.04
N GLY A 65 -3.66 -5.18 9.43
CA GLY A 65 -4.57 -6.31 9.54
C GLY A 65 -5.03 -6.66 10.95
N PHE A 66 -4.10 -6.58 11.90
CA PHE A 66 -4.25 -6.97 13.32
C PHE A 66 -4.45 -5.78 14.27
N SER A 67 -4.37 -4.55 13.76
CA SER A 67 -4.53 -3.32 14.55
C SER A 67 -5.97 -2.77 14.52
N GLU A 68 -6.84 -3.37 13.71
CA GLU A 68 -8.31 -3.20 13.70
C GLU A 68 -8.99 -4.24 14.60
#